data_AF-A2DC86-F1
#
_entry.id   AF-A2DC86-F1
#
_cell.length_a   1.000
_cell.length_b   1.000
_cell.length_c   1.000
_cell.angle_alpha   90.00
_cell.angle_beta   90.00
_cell.angle_gamma   90.00
#
_symmetry.space_group_name_H-M   'P 1'
#
loop_
_entity.id
_entity.type
_entity.pdbx_description
1 polymer ?
#
loop_
_entity_poly.entity_id
_entity_poly.type
_entity_poly.pdbx_seq_one_letter_code
_entity_poly.pdbx_strand_id
1 'polypeptide(L)'
;MFKSGYQDYANNIDKYLADKSFFNKFKLAEVCKIMDHMHVTIDQAVSLLEQAKRKLKPVEVFEMIQHWKINFGWDANKAAKISLLLSDCLQSRFYNDYIKYFMKKIMEFYDESIKDAKRVQKKNKKISKELEDVNDKFEKLTKKTKLDANQLEAYDQILHAHVQMIKDIKSELDYMKDRDSKMKSIVENKDLELNSLKSYFNSSRELFVFDAPAEEDAPEEDSLITLLELSPSKRQIKMPPIPPTPKKDSPPRENDQLAPLPRPKSMGLFRNQMQQRFNSLSIPRLKYDEEMEPKIRAKLTNDIMRLNTELVKMTSELVNCRDTIDKQNGEIQELRSKLKEYEAAKQASN
;
A
#
# COMPACT_ATOMS: atom_id res chain seq x y z
N MET A 1 64.01 25.31 -34.88
CA MET A 1 63.14 24.13 -34.70
C MET A 1 62.62 24.17 -33.28
N PHE A 2 61.33 24.45 -33.09
CA PHE A 2 60.71 24.43 -31.77
C PHE A 2 60.80 23.00 -31.22
N LYS A 3 61.44 22.82 -30.06
CA LYS A 3 61.33 21.58 -29.30
C LYS A 3 59.88 21.48 -28.85
N SER A 4 59.05 20.80 -29.63
CA SER A 4 57.73 20.38 -29.19
C SER A 4 57.92 19.66 -27.85
N GLY A 5 57.13 20.01 -26.85
CA GLY A 5 57.23 19.37 -25.54
C GLY A 5 56.80 17.90 -25.66
N TYR A 6 57.26 17.03 -24.74
CA TYR A 6 56.75 15.65 -24.69
C TYR A 6 55.23 15.58 -24.49
N GLN A 7 54.65 16.62 -23.89
CA GLN A 7 53.20 16.83 -23.79
C GLN A 7 52.51 16.91 -25.17
N ASP A 8 53.12 17.56 -26.16
CA ASP A 8 52.55 17.68 -27.50
C ASP A 8 52.47 16.30 -28.17
N TYR A 9 53.48 15.46 -27.96
CA TYR A 9 53.48 14.09 -28.46
C TYR A 9 52.44 13.22 -27.73
N ALA A 10 52.31 13.38 -26.41
CA ALA A 10 51.29 12.68 -25.62
C ALA A 10 49.86 13.05 -26.08
N ASN A 11 49.61 14.33 -26.32
CA ASN A 11 48.30 14.81 -26.80
C ASN A 11 47.96 14.32 -28.22
N ASN A 12 48.98 13.93 -29.02
CA ASN A 12 48.81 13.45 -30.38
C ASN A 12 49.06 11.94 -30.52
N ILE A 13 49.04 11.18 -29.42
CA ILE A 13 49.40 9.75 -29.41
C ILE A 13 48.60 8.93 -30.43
N ASP A 14 47.30 9.23 -30.59
CA ASP A 14 46.39 8.46 -31.45
C ASP A 14 46.84 8.49 -32.91
N LYS A 15 47.41 9.61 -33.37
CA LYS A 15 47.98 9.72 -34.72
C LYS A 15 49.16 8.77 -34.90
N TYR A 16 50.06 8.71 -33.92
CA TYR A 16 51.21 7.81 -33.97
C TYR A 16 50.81 6.34 -33.87
N LEU A 17 49.74 6.04 -33.12
CA LEU A 17 49.19 4.70 -32.98
C LEU A 17 48.48 4.23 -34.26
N ALA A 18 47.68 5.09 -34.88
CA ALA A 18 47.02 4.80 -36.16
C ALA A 18 48.05 4.47 -37.26
N ASP A 19 49.13 5.25 -37.34
CA ASP A 19 50.19 5.08 -38.34
C ASP A 19 51.19 3.96 -37.98
N LYS A 20 51.05 3.31 -36.82
CA LYS A 20 52.00 2.32 -36.28
C LYS A 20 53.47 2.80 -36.23
N SER A 21 53.65 4.12 -36.13
CA SER A 21 54.96 4.77 -36.28
C SER A 21 55.62 5.13 -34.95
N PHE A 22 54.92 4.96 -33.83
CA PHE A 22 55.36 5.44 -32.51
C PHE A 22 56.76 4.94 -32.13
N PHE A 23 56.95 3.62 -32.04
CA PHE A 23 58.25 3.02 -31.70
C PHE A 23 59.30 3.08 -32.82
N ASN A 24 58.95 3.54 -34.03
CA ASN A 24 59.95 3.81 -35.08
C ASN A 24 60.51 5.23 -34.97
N LYS A 25 59.73 6.16 -34.41
CA LYS A 25 60.07 7.58 -34.32
C LYS A 25 60.76 7.95 -33.02
N PHE A 26 60.41 7.29 -31.92
CA PHE A 26 60.90 7.64 -30.59
C PHE A 26 61.76 6.52 -30.00
N LYS A 27 62.87 6.90 -29.36
CA LYS A 27 63.69 5.98 -28.58
C LYS A 27 63.00 5.64 -27.25
N LEU A 28 63.38 4.55 -26.60
CA LEU A 28 62.78 4.10 -25.33
C LEU A 28 62.72 5.22 -24.27
N ALA A 29 63.83 5.93 -24.05
CA ALA A 29 63.88 7.02 -23.09
C ALA A 29 62.92 8.19 -23.42
N GLU A 30 62.61 8.41 -24.69
CA GLU A 30 61.63 9.41 -25.12
C GLU A 30 60.21 8.87 -24.96
N VAL A 31 59.98 7.59 -25.28
CA VAL A 31 58.71 6.90 -25.05
C VAL A 31 58.33 7.01 -23.58
N CYS A 32 59.20 6.65 -22.64
CA CYS A 32 58.90 6.73 -21.21
C CYS A 32 58.47 8.15 -20.78
N LYS A 33 59.19 9.18 -21.24
CA LYS A 33 58.84 10.59 -20.98
C LYS A 33 57.48 10.96 -21.57
N ILE A 34 57.15 10.50 -22.77
CA ILE A 34 55.82 10.74 -23.37
C ILE A 34 54.73 10.05 -22.52
N MET A 35 54.98 8.83 -22.05
CA MET A 35 54.02 8.08 -21.23
C MET A 35 53.75 8.76 -19.87
N ASP A 36 54.75 9.38 -19.25
CA ASP A 36 54.58 10.12 -17.98
C ASP A 36 53.53 11.25 -18.06
N HIS A 37 53.40 11.84 -19.24
CA HIS A 37 52.48 12.94 -19.58
C HIS A 37 51.10 12.48 -20.06
N MET A 38 50.85 11.16 -20.10
CA MET A 38 49.66 10.59 -20.73
C MET A 38 48.83 9.77 -19.76
N HIS A 39 47.50 9.93 -19.87
CA HIS A 39 46.55 8.95 -19.34
C HIS A 39 46.17 7.99 -20.45
N VAL A 40 46.66 6.75 -20.33
CA VAL A 40 46.52 5.76 -21.40
C VAL A 40 45.13 5.13 -21.30
N THR A 41 44.33 5.27 -22.35
CA THR A 41 43.07 4.52 -22.47
C THR A 41 43.37 3.04 -22.77
N ILE A 42 42.41 2.16 -22.51
CA ILE A 42 42.59 0.72 -22.73
C ILE A 42 42.92 0.41 -24.19
N ASP A 43 42.27 1.09 -25.15
CA ASP A 43 42.50 0.88 -26.59
C ASP A 43 43.88 1.36 -27.03
N GLN A 44 44.36 2.48 -26.47
CA GLN A 44 45.72 2.97 -26.66
C GLN A 44 46.74 1.98 -26.08
N ALA A 45 46.51 1.47 -24.87
CA ALA A 45 47.37 0.48 -24.23
C ALA A 45 47.48 -0.82 -25.05
N VAL A 46 46.36 -1.32 -25.56
CA VAL A 46 46.35 -2.47 -26.49
C VAL A 46 47.21 -2.17 -27.73
N SER A 47 46.99 -1.01 -28.36
CA SER A 47 47.72 -0.62 -29.59
C SER A 47 49.23 -0.45 -29.34
N LEU A 48 49.60 0.12 -28.20
CA LEU A 48 50.99 0.28 -27.78
C LEU A 48 51.66 -1.08 -27.56
N LEU A 49 51.03 -2.01 -26.85
CA LEU A 49 51.57 -3.35 -26.63
C LEU A 49 51.68 -4.15 -27.94
N GLU A 50 50.69 -4.05 -28.82
CA GLU A 50 50.74 -4.70 -30.14
C GLU A 50 51.93 -4.21 -30.98
N GLN A 51 52.23 -2.92 -30.94
CA GLN A 51 53.41 -2.38 -31.63
C GLN A 51 54.73 -2.71 -30.92
N ALA A 52 54.72 -2.86 -29.59
CA ALA A 52 55.91 -3.17 -28.79
C ALA A 52 56.37 -4.63 -28.97
N LYS A 53 55.45 -5.58 -29.17
CA LYS A 53 55.67 -7.05 -29.20
C LYS A 53 56.83 -7.53 -30.10
N ARG A 54 57.24 -6.75 -31.11
CA ARG A 54 58.35 -7.09 -32.03
C ARG A 54 59.52 -6.11 -32.02
N LYS A 55 59.39 -5.00 -31.30
CA LYS A 55 60.34 -3.89 -31.36
C LYS A 55 61.14 -3.72 -30.08
N LEU A 56 60.52 -4.05 -28.94
CA LEU A 56 61.13 -3.90 -27.63
C LEU A 56 61.42 -5.27 -27.02
N LYS A 57 62.54 -5.36 -26.30
CA LYS A 57 62.87 -6.52 -25.46
C LYS A 57 61.95 -6.56 -24.24
N PRO A 58 61.72 -7.73 -23.62
CA PRO A 58 60.90 -7.85 -22.43
C PRO A 58 61.23 -6.85 -21.30
N VAL A 59 62.52 -6.59 -21.05
CA VAL A 59 62.98 -5.63 -20.04
C VAL A 59 62.58 -4.20 -20.39
N GLU A 60 62.69 -3.81 -21.66
CA GLU A 60 62.31 -2.47 -22.15
C GLU A 60 60.79 -2.27 -22.11
N VAL A 61 60.03 -3.32 -22.40
CA VAL A 61 58.57 -3.31 -22.24
C VAL A 61 58.20 -3.11 -20.76
N PHE A 62 58.89 -3.81 -19.86
CA PHE A 62 58.67 -3.67 -18.42
C PHE A 62 58.97 -2.24 -17.93
N GLU A 63 60.11 -1.67 -18.35
CA GLU A 63 60.48 -0.28 -18.04
C GLU A 63 59.42 0.70 -18.55
N MET A 64 58.98 0.56 -19.80
CA MET A 64 57.93 1.40 -20.37
C MET A 64 56.61 1.34 -19.58
N ILE A 65 56.17 0.15 -19.15
CA ILE A 65 54.91 -0.04 -18.42
C ILE A 65 54.92 0.67 -17.06
N GLN A 66 56.09 0.86 -16.43
CA GLN A 66 56.18 1.59 -15.15
C GLN A 66 55.72 3.05 -15.26
N HIS A 67 55.77 3.62 -16.45
CA HIS A 67 55.32 4.99 -16.74
C HIS A 67 53.84 5.07 -17.14
N TRP A 68 53.12 3.94 -17.17
CA TRP A 68 51.74 3.90 -17.63
C TRP A 68 50.75 4.28 -16.53
N LYS A 69 49.93 5.30 -16.80
CA LYS A 69 48.75 5.63 -16.02
C LYS A 69 47.50 5.14 -16.76
N ILE A 70 47.29 3.81 -16.78
CA ILE A 70 46.15 3.21 -17.48
C ILE A 70 44.86 3.43 -16.70
N ASN A 71 43.82 3.92 -17.37
CA ASN A 71 42.45 3.81 -16.88
C ASN A 71 41.81 2.55 -17.46
N PHE A 72 41.75 1.47 -16.67
CA PHE A 72 41.22 0.17 -17.08
C PHE A 72 39.69 0.15 -17.30
N GLY A 73 38.98 1.24 -17.00
CA GLY A 73 37.53 1.33 -17.23
C GLY A 73 36.75 0.15 -16.64
N TRP A 74 35.64 -0.21 -17.30
CA TRP A 74 34.74 -1.29 -16.90
C TRP A 74 34.75 -2.48 -17.89
N ASP A 75 35.60 -2.43 -18.92
CA ASP A 75 35.64 -3.43 -19.99
C ASP A 75 36.63 -4.56 -19.64
N ALA A 76 36.11 -5.59 -18.98
CA ALA A 76 36.89 -6.76 -18.58
C ALA A 76 37.57 -7.48 -19.77
N ASN A 77 36.94 -7.47 -20.96
CA ASN A 77 37.51 -8.15 -22.13
C ASN A 77 38.76 -7.43 -22.63
N LYS A 78 38.75 -6.10 -22.64
CA LYS A 78 39.93 -5.33 -23.04
C LYS A 78 41.03 -5.40 -21.98
N ALA A 79 40.69 -5.37 -20.68
CA ALA A 79 41.67 -5.58 -19.62
C ALA A 79 42.33 -6.98 -19.70
N ALA A 80 41.56 -8.01 -20.03
CA ALA A 80 42.06 -9.34 -20.32
C ALA A 80 43.01 -9.35 -21.53
N LYS A 81 42.63 -8.65 -22.62
CA LYS A 81 43.45 -8.53 -23.82
C LYS A 81 44.79 -7.86 -23.52
N ILE A 82 44.82 -6.77 -22.74
CA ILE A 82 46.06 -6.13 -22.27
C ILE A 82 46.89 -7.14 -21.51
N SER A 83 46.29 -7.86 -20.56
CA SER A 83 46.99 -8.83 -19.74
C SER A 83 47.67 -9.90 -20.61
N LEU A 84 46.94 -10.50 -21.57
CA LEU A 84 47.50 -11.46 -22.51
C LEU A 84 48.63 -10.88 -23.36
N LEU A 85 48.47 -9.66 -23.87
CA LEU A 85 49.51 -8.98 -24.65
C LEU A 85 50.75 -8.67 -23.81
N LEU A 86 50.58 -8.23 -22.56
CA LEU A 86 51.66 -7.99 -21.61
C LEU A 86 52.44 -9.28 -21.38
N SER A 87 51.71 -10.38 -21.19
CA SER A 87 52.28 -11.69 -20.96
C SER A 87 53.11 -12.18 -22.15
N ASP A 88 52.59 -11.97 -23.37
CA ASP A 88 53.30 -12.26 -24.61
C ASP A 88 54.56 -11.40 -24.78
N CYS A 89 54.49 -10.11 -24.43
CA CYS A 89 55.62 -9.19 -24.58
C CYS A 89 56.70 -9.43 -23.53
N LEU A 90 56.32 -9.79 -22.30
CA LEU A 90 57.25 -10.04 -21.19
C LEU A 90 57.85 -11.46 -21.24
N GLN A 91 57.24 -12.39 -21.99
CA GLN A 91 57.66 -13.79 -22.13
C GLN A 91 57.85 -14.52 -20.79
N SER A 92 57.21 -14.05 -19.72
CA SER A 92 57.38 -14.60 -18.37
C SER A 92 56.21 -15.51 -18.00
N ARG A 93 56.54 -16.74 -17.59
CA ARG A 93 55.55 -17.74 -17.15
C ARG A 93 54.75 -17.27 -15.95
N PHE A 94 55.38 -16.54 -15.03
CA PHE A 94 54.72 -16.05 -13.82
C PHE A 94 53.52 -15.14 -14.13
N TYR A 95 53.68 -14.18 -15.04
CA TYR A 95 52.59 -13.30 -15.43
C TYR A 95 51.48 -14.07 -16.14
N ASN A 96 51.81 -15.03 -17.01
CA ASN A 96 50.83 -15.90 -17.66
C ASN A 96 49.94 -16.62 -16.64
N ASP A 97 50.54 -17.24 -15.62
CA ASP A 97 49.80 -18.02 -14.63
C ASP A 97 48.98 -17.11 -13.70
N TYR A 98 49.53 -15.96 -13.33
CA TYR A 98 48.82 -14.95 -12.54
C TYR A 98 47.60 -14.40 -13.30
N ILE A 99 47.76 -14.06 -14.58
CA ILE A 99 46.68 -13.55 -15.44
C ILE A 99 45.60 -14.60 -15.60
N LYS A 100 45.95 -15.86 -15.84
CA LYS A 100 44.98 -16.97 -15.91
C LYS A 100 44.19 -17.12 -14.61
N TYR A 101 44.88 -17.08 -13.46
CA TYR A 101 44.24 -17.14 -12.15
C TYR A 101 43.27 -15.97 -11.94
N PHE A 102 43.72 -14.76 -12.24
CA PHE A 102 42.93 -13.54 -12.08
C PHE A 102 41.70 -13.54 -13.00
N MET A 103 41.87 -13.91 -14.27
CA MET A 103 40.78 -14.06 -15.23
C MET A 103 39.76 -15.11 -14.78
N LYS A 104 40.23 -16.26 -14.27
CA LYS A 104 39.35 -17.28 -13.69
C LYS A 104 38.52 -16.70 -12.54
N LYS A 105 39.14 -15.95 -11.63
CA LYS A 105 38.45 -15.33 -10.49
C LYS A 105 37.42 -14.27 -10.90
N ILE A 106 37.74 -13.46 -11.91
CA ILE A 106 36.80 -12.50 -12.49
C ILE A 106 35.60 -13.22 -13.11
N MET A 107 35.83 -14.29 -13.87
CA MET A 107 34.74 -15.07 -14.49
C MET A 107 33.86 -15.74 -13.44
N GLU A 108 34.44 -16.34 -12.39
CA GLU A 108 33.70 -16.89 -11.25
C GLU A 108 32.81 -15.83 -10.58
N PHE A 109 33.34 -14.62 -10.36
CA PHE A 109 32.59 -13.50 -9.80
C PHE A 109 31.42 -13.05 -10.70
N TYR A 110 31.65 -12.93 -12.01
CA TYR A 110 30.58 -12.58 -12.95
C TYR A 110 29.49 -13.66 -13.01
N ASP A 111 29.85 -14.94 -12.99
CA ASP A 111 28.89 -16.05 -12.96
C ASP A 111 28.01 -16.03 -11.71
N GLU A 112 28.60 -15.74 -10.54
CA GLU A 112 27.86 -15.54 -9.29
C GLU A 112 26.92 -14.33 -9.38
N SER A 113 27.43 -13.19 -9.86
CA SER A 113 26.62 -11.98 -10.06
C SER A 113 25.45 -12.20 -11.02
N ILE A 114 25.64 -12.96 -12.11
CA ILE A 114 24.58 -13.31 -13.06
C ILE A 114 23.53 -14.21 -12.40
N LYS A 115 23.96 -15.19 -11.58
CA LYS A 115 23.04 -16.06 -10.84
C LYS A 115 22.20 -15.25 -9.85
N ASP A 116 22.80 -14.30 -9.15
CA ASP A 116 22.08 -13.44 -8.20
C ASP A 116 21.14 -12.46 -8.91
N ALA A 117 21.55 -11.87 -10.03
CA ALA A 117 20.67 -11.07 -10.88
C ALA A 117 19.44 -11.86 -11.33
N LYS A 118 19.61 -13.12 -11.76
CA LYS A 118 18.48 -14.01 -12.12
C LYS A 118 17.59 -14.34 -10.92
N ARG A 119 18.14 -14.52 -9.72
CA ARG A 119 17.36 -14.75 -8.48
C ARG A 119 16.53 -13.52 -8.13
N VAL A 120 17.12 -12.32 -8.19
CA VAL A 120 16.43 -11.05 -7.96
C VAL A 120 15.33 -10.84 -9.00
N GLN A 121 15.60 -11.09 -10.28
CA GLN A 121 14.60 -11.00 -11.34
C GLN A 121 13.40 -11.92 -11.11
N LYS A 122 13.62 -13.16 -10.66
CA LYS A 122 12.54 -14.10 -10.29
C LYS A 122 11.71 -13.58 -9.12
N LYS A 123 12.35 -13.02 -8.08
CA LYS A 123 11.66 -12.38 -6.94
C LYS A 123 10.82 -11.19 -7.40
N ASN A 124 11.38 -10.31 -8.23
CA ASN A 124 10.66 -9.16 -8.77
C ASN A 124 9.43 -9.58 -9.59
N LYS A 125 9.56 -10.61 -10.45
CA LYS A 125 8.41 -11.17 -11.18
C LYS A 125 7.31 -11.69 -10.24
N LYS A 126 7.66 -12.30 -9.11
CA LYS A 126 6.69 -12.78 -8.12
C LYS A 126 6.00 -11.59 -7.43
N ILE A 127 6.76 -10.59 -7.00
CA ILE A 127 6.24 -9.37 -6.36
C ILE A 127 5.30 -8.63 -7.31
N SER A 128 5.64 -8.49 -8.60
CA SER A 128 4.79 -7.84 -9.59
C SER A 128 3.43 -8.53 -9.74
N LYS A 129 3.40 -9.87 -9.72
CA LYS A 129 2.13 -10.63 -9.76
C LYS A 129 1.31 -10.45 -8.48
N GLU A 130 1.96 -10.50 -7.31
CA GLU A 130 1.28 -10.25 -6.04
C GLU A 130 0.69 -8.82 -5.98
N LEU A 131 1.38 -7.84 -6.58
CA LEU A 131 0.91 -6.46 -6.65
C LEU A 131 -0.27 -6.30 -7.61
N GLU A 132 -0.27 -7.01 -8.73
CA GLU A 132 -1.41 -7.10 -9.66
C GLU A 132 -2.65 -7.70 -8.97
N ASP A 133 -2.49 -8.82 -8.24
CA ASP A 133 -3.56 -9.46 -7.47
C ASP A 133 -4.13 -8.53 -6.38
N VAL A 134 -3.28 -7.74 -5.71
CA VAL A 134 -3.70 -6.76 -4.71
C VAL A 134 -4.46 -5.61 -5.36
N ASN A 135 -4.00 -5.11 -6.50
CA ASN A 135 -4.69 -4.05 -7.24
C ASN A 135 -6.09 -4.49 -7.68
N ASP A 136 -6.22 -5.71 -8.21
CA ASP A 136 -7.51 -6.31 -8.58
C ASP A 136 -8.48 -6.40 -7.39
N LYS A 137 -7.97 -6.79 -6.21
CA LYS A 137 -8.78 -6.82 -4.98
C LYS A 137 -9.18 -5.42 -4.55
N PHE A 138 -8.28 -4.44 -4.64
CA PHE A 138 -8.55 -3.06 -4.31
C PHE A 138 -9.63 -2.45 -5.21
N GLU A 139 -9.58 -2.71 -6.51
CA GLU A 139 -10.62 -2.27 -7.46
C GLU A 139 -11.99 -2.89 -7.14
N LYS A 140 -12.03 -4.18 -6.81
CA LYS A 140 -13.27 -4.87 -6.39
C LYS A 140 -13.84 -4.26 -5.11
N LEU A 141 -13.00 -4.00 -4.11
CA LEU A 141 -13.42 -3.34 -2.87
C LEU A 141 -13.93 -1.93 -3.13
N THR A 142 -13.23 -1.14 -3.96
CA THR A 142 -13.65 0.22 -4.32
C THR A 142 -15.01 0.23 -5.01
N LYS A 143 -15.26 -0.72 -5.93
CA LYS A 143 -16.58 -0.88 -6.57
C LYS A 143 -17.67 -1.23 -5.56
N LYS A 144 -17.37 -2.13 -4.61
CA LYS A 144 -18.30 -2.49 -3.54
C LYS A 144 -18.62 -1.30 -2.63
N THR A 145 -17.62 -0.56 -2.18
CA THR A 145 -17.82 0.64 -1.34
C THR A 145 -18.68 1.70 -2.03
N LYS A 146 -18.51 1.90 -3.35
CA LYS A 146 -19.40 2.81 -4.12
C LYS A 146 -20.84 2.32 -4.15
N LEU A 147 -21.06 1.02 -4.30
CA LEU A 147 -22.41 0.44 -4.29
C LEU A 147 -23.05 0.58 -2.90
N ASP A 148 -22.30 0.28 -1.84
CA ASP A 148 -22.77 0.43 -0.46
C ASP A 148 -23.10 1.90 -0.14
N ALA A 149 -22.30 2.86 -0.63
CA ALA A 149 -22.56 4.30 -0.49
C ALA A 149 -23.86 4.72 -1.21
N ASN A 150 -24.08 4.27 -2.45
CA ASN A 150 -25.31 4.55 -3.19
C ASN A 150 -26.54 3.93 -2.51
N GLN A 151 -26.40 2.74 -1.91
CA GLN A 151 -27.48 2.14 -1.13
C GLN A 151 -27.80 2.96 0.12
N LEU A 152 -26.78 3.44 0.84
CA LEU A 152 -26.97 4.29 2.00
C LEU A 152 -27.68 5.60 1.64
N GLU A 153 -27.32 6.22 0.52
CA GLU A 153 -27.97 7.43 0.01
C GLU A 153 -29.44 7.17 -0.35
N ALA A 154 -29.76 6.04 -0.98
CA ALA A 154 -31.14 5.66 -1.27
C ALA A 154 -31.95 5.45 0.02
N TYR A 155 -31.37 4.83 1.05
CA TYR A 155 -32.03 4.69 2.36
C TYR A 155 -32.28 6.04 3.04
N ASP A 156 -31.33 6.97 2.95
CA ASP A 156 -31.48 8.33 3.50
C ASP A 156 -32.61 9.10 2.80
N GLN A 157 -32.70 9.01 1.47
CA GLN A 157 -33.81 9.59 0.69
C GLN A 157 -35.17 9.01 1.09
N ILE A 158 -35.26 7.68 1.26
CA ILE A 158 -36.49 7.01 1.73
C ILE A 158 -36.85 7.49 3.14
N LEU A 159 -35.88 7.58 4.05
CA LEU A 159 -36.10 8.08 5.41
C LEU A 159 -36.60 9.53 5.40
N HIS A 160 -35.98 10.40 4.60
CA HIS A 160 -36.39 11.78 4.44
C HIS A 160 -37.84 11.89 3.92
N ALA A 161 -38.20 11.10 2.91
CA ALA A 161 -39.56 11.05 2.38
C ALA A 161 -40.58 10.59 3.44
N HIS A 162 -40.26 9.57 4.25
CA HIS A 162 -41.12 9.14 5.36
C HIS A 162 -41.27 10.21 6.43
N VAL A 163 -40.18 10.88 6.82
CA VAL A 163 -40.23 11.99 7.79
C VAL A 163 -41.13 13.13 7.27
N GLN A 164 -41.03 13.44 5.98
CA GLN A 164 -41.90 14.46 5.37
C GLN A 164 -43.37 14.04 5.39
N MET A 165 -43.67 12.80 4.99
CA MET A 165 -45.03 12.25 5.04
C MET A 165 -45.62 12.29 6.47
N ILE A 166 -44.82 11.97 7.50
CA ILE A 166 -45.26 12.05 8.90
C ILE A 166 -45.58 13.50 9.30
N LYS A 167 -44.77 14.48 8.86
CA LYS A 167 -45.04 15.91 9.10
C LYS A 167 -46.34 16.35 8.44
N ASP A 168 -46.57 15.93 7.20
CA ASP A 168 -47.78 16.28 6.44
C ASP A 168 -49.02 15.70 7.13
N ILE A 169 -49.01 14.41 7.50
CA ILE A 169 -50.09 13.75 8.26
C ILE A 169 -50.33 14.47 9.60
N LYS A 170 -49.27 14.87 10.30
CA LYS A 170 -49.40 15.61 11.57
C LYS A 170 -50.12 16.95 11.35
N SER A 171 -49.75 17.69 10.31
CA SER A 171 -50.39 18.98 10.00
C SER A 171 -51.88 18.84 9.64
N GLU A 172 -52.24 17.78 8.92
CA GLU A 172 -53.63 17.45 8.60
C GLU A 172 -54.42 17.08 9.86
N LEU A 173 -53.81 16.30 10.76
CA LEU A 173 -54.40 15.92 12.04
C LEU A 173 -54.65 17.15 12.93
N ASP A 174 -53.69 18.08 12.99
CA ASP A 174 -53.83 19.33 13.74
C ASP A 174 -54.96 20.21 13.15
N TYR A 175 -55.07 20.27 11.82
CA TYR A 175 -56.20 20.94 11.14
C TYR A 175 -57.56 20.29 11.47
N MET A 176 -57.63 18.95 11.46
CA MET A 176 -58.85 18.23 11.81
C MET A 176 -59.24 18.42 13.28
N LYS A 177 -58.27 18.51 14.20
CA LYS A 177 -58.52 18.83 15.62
C LYS A 177 -59.08 20.24 15.82
N ASP A 178 -58.55 21.23 15.11
CA ASP A 178 -59.07 22.60 15.14
C ASP A 178 -60.53 22.64 14.64
N ARG A 179 -60.80 21.95 13.52
CA ARG A 179 -62.16 21.81 12.99
C ARG A 179 -63.11 21.10 13.96
N ASP A 180 -62.68 20.02 14.59
CA ASP A 180 -63.47 19.30 15.60
C ASP A 180 -63.79 20.20 16.81
N SER A 181 -62.81 20.98 17.27
CA SER A 181 -62.99 21.94 18.36
C SER A 181 -64.01 23.03 18.01
N LYS A 182 -63.97 23.55 16.78
CA LYS A 182 -64.98 24.49 16.26
C LYS A 182 -66.36 23.85 16.20
N MET A 183 -66.47 22.63 15.69
CA MET A 183 -67.75 21.92 15.61
C MET A 183 -68.34 21.67 17.00
N LYS A 184 -67.54 21.25 17.98
CA LYS A 184 -67.95 21.11 19.39
C LYS A 184 -68.53 22.39 19.95
N SER A 185 -67.88 23.54 19.73
CA SER A 185 -68.41 24.83 20.20
C SER A 185 -69.77 25.20 19.56
N ILE A 186 -69.99 24.83 18.29
CA ILE A 186 -71.26 25.05 17.61
C ILE A 186 -72.35 24.17 18.23
N VAL A 187 -72.05 22.89 18.44
CA VAL A 187 -72.99 21.94 19.07
C VAL A 187 -73.36 22.42 20.48
N GLU A 188 -72.37 22.77 21.30
CA GLU A 188 -72.58 23.30 22.65
C GLU A 188 -73.48 24.56 22.63
N ASN A 189 -73.24 25.50 21.71
CA ASN A 189 -74.10 26.67 21.54
C ASN A 189 -75.53 26.30 21.11
N LYS A 190 -75.70 25.31 20.22
CA LYS A 190 -77.03 24.85 19.79
C LYS A 190 -77.78 24.11 20.89
N ASP A 191 -77.09 23.35 21.72
CA ASP A 191 -77.71 22.71 22.89
C ASP A 191 -78.18 23.76 23.90
N LEU A 192 -77.41 24.84 24.11
CA LEU A 192 -77.84 25.98 24.94
C LEU A 192 -79.08 26.70 24.38
N GLU A 193 -79.11 26.97 23.07
CA GLU A 193 -80.29 27.53 22.39
C GLU A 193 -81.52 26.62 22.56
N LEU A 194 -81.35 25.31 22.33
CA LEU A 194 -82.43 24.33 22.38
C LEU A 194 -82.97 24.14 23.80
N ASN A 195 -82.10 24.14 24.81
CA ASN A 195 -82.50 24.11 26.22
C ASN A 195 -83.24 25.38 26.63
N SER A 196 -82.82 26.55 26.14
CA SER A 196 -83.52 27.81 26.36
C SER A 196 -84.92 27.79 25.73
N LEU A 197 -85.05 27.26 24.52
CA LEU A 197 -86.32 27.10 23.82
C LEU A 197 -87.26 26.11 24.55
N LYS A 198 -86.73 24.97 25.01
CA LYS A 198 -87.47 24.00 25.85
C LYS A 198 -87.99 24.64 27.13
N SER A 199 -87.16 25.43 27.82
CA SER A 199 -87.58 26.17 29.02
C SER A 199 -88.70 27.16 28.72
N TYR A 200 -88.63 27.88 27.60
CA TYR A 200 -89.70 28.78 27.14
C TYR A 200 -91.01 28.04 26.84
N PHE A 201 -90.94 26.91 26.13
CA PHE A 201 -92.12 26.08 25.84
C PHE A 201 -92.73 25.48 27.09
N ASN A 202 -91.93 24.98 28.04
CA ASN A 202 -92.43 24.44 29.30
C ASN A 202 -93.11 25.53 30.14
N SER A 203 -92.52 26.73 30.19
CA SER A 203 -93.14 27.90 30.84
C SER A 203 -94.46 28.31 30.15
N SER A 204 -94.56 28.14 28.84
CA SER A 204 -95.78 28.40 28.07
C SER A 204 -96.82 27.28 28.20
N ARG A 205 -96.40 26.04 28.44
CA ARG A 205 -97.27 24.87 28.65
C ARG A 205 -97.98 24.94 30.01
N GLU A 206 -97.34 25.51 31.03
CA GLU A 206 -98.00 25.82 32.32
C GLU A 206 -99.15 26.82 32.18
N LEU A 207 -99.17 27.64 31.11
CA LEU A 207 -100.27 28.56 30.80
C LEU A 207 -101.48 27.88 30.12
N PHE A 208 -101.33 26.63 29.66
CA PHE A 208 -102.37 25.86 28.97
C PHE A 208 -102.57 24.47 29.63
N VAL A 209 -102.69 24.45 30.96
CA VAL A 209 -103.19 23.26 31.67
C VAL A 209 -104.69 23.09 31.35
N PHE A 210 -104.98 22.38 30.27
CA PHE A 210 -106.26 21.69 30.14
C PHE A 210 -106.16 20.41 30.96
N ASP A 211 -107.04 20.29 31.96
CA ASP A 211 -107.29 19.04 32.69
C ASP A 211 -107.58 17.94 31.66
N ALA A 212 -106.67 16.96 31.56
CA ALA A 212 -106.91 15.73 30.85
C ALA A 212 -106.40 14.55 31.70
N PRO A 213 -107.16 13.45 31.73
CA PRO A 213 -107.17 12.50 32.83
C PRO A 213 -106.02 11.49 32.77
N ALA A 214 -105.88 10.82 33.91
CA ALA A 214 -105.01 9.70 34.21
C ALA A 214 -105.14 8.51 33.25
N GLU A 215 -104.20 7.56 33.42
CA GLU A 215 -104.00 6.27 32.74
C GLU A 215 -103.11 6.40 31.49
N GLU A 216 -102.13 5.53 31.21
CA GLU A 216 -102.02 4.10 31.51
C GLU A 216 -100.56 3.61 31.27
N ASP A 217 -100.32 2.38 31.67
CA ASP A 217 -99.06 1.64 31.76
C ASP A 217 -98.21 1.45 30.48
N ALA A 218 -96.90 1.26 30.72
CA ALA A 218 -95.92 0.40 30.00
C ALA A 218 -95.34 0.87 28.63
N PRO A 219 -94.27 0.23 28.11
CA PRO A 219 -93.27 -0.68 28.71
C PRO A 219 -91.81 -0.17 28.60
N GLU A 220 -90.92 -0.88 29.28
CA GLU A 220 -89.46 -0.86 29.12
C GLU A 220 -89.07 -1.20 27.66
N GLU A 221 -88.37 -0.29 26.97
CA GLU A 221 -87.62 -0.62 25.75
C GLU A 221 -86.12 -0.57 26.02
N ASP A 222 -85.56 -1.76 26.25
CA ASP A 222 -84.20 -2.15 25.91
C ASP A 222 -83.89 -1.78 24.45
N SER A 223 -82.82 -1.01 24.19
CA SER A 223 -82.10 -1.10 22.91
C SER A 223 -80.70 -0.50 22.92
N LEU A 224 -79.72 -1.41 22.92
CA LEU A 224 -78.55 -1.46 22.04
C LEU A 224 -77.50 -0.34 22.16
N ILE A 225 -76.68 -0.43 23.22
CA ILE A 225 -75.27 -0.01 23.16
C ILE A 225 -74.49 -1.13 22.44
N THR A 226 -74.38 -1.04 21.12
CA THR A 226 -73.52 -1.94 20.33
C THR A 226 -72.06 -1.56 20.53
N LEU A 227 -71.38 -2.38 21.33
CA LEU A 227 -69.94 -2.39 21.56
C LEU A 227 -69.22 -2.63 20.21
N LEU A 228 -68.58 -1.61 19.65
CA LEU A 228 -67.69 -1.75 18.50
C LEU A 228 -66.30 -2.19 18.99
N GLU A 229 -66.13 -3.51 19.16
CA GLU A 229 -64.82 -4.14 19.35
C GLU A 229 -63.96 -3.98 18.08
N LEU A 230 -62.98 -3.08 18.14
CA LEU A 230 -61.88 -3.04 17.19
C LEU A 230 -61.00 -4.28 17.41
N SER A 231 -61.10 -5.24 16.49
CA SER A 231 -60.26 -6.43 16.46
C SER A 231 -58.80 -6.06 16.15
N PRO A 232 -57.80 -6.56 16.92
CA PRO A 232 -56.39 -6.35 16.61
C PRO A 232 -56.00 -7.23 15.42
N SER A 233 -55.80 -6.60 14.26
CA SER A 233 -55.28 -7.26 13.06
C SER A 233 -53.81 -7.65 13.27
N LYS A 234 -53.58 -8.87 13.76
CA LYS A 234 -52.26 -9.53 13.77
C LYS A 234 -51.85 -9.83 12.33
N ARG A 235 -51.11 -8.91 11.69
CA ARG A 235 -50.32 -9.22 10.50
C ARG A 235 -49.07 -9.98 10.93
N GLN A 236 -49.13 -11.31 10.89
CA GLN A 236 -47.93 -12.16 10.91
C GLN A 236 -47.15 -11.96 9.61
N ILE A 237 -46.00 -11.28 9.70
CA ILE A 237 -45.01 -11.25 8.62
C ILE A 237 -44.28 -12.60 8.67
N LYS A 238 -44.65 -13.49 7.74
CA LYS A 238 -44.01 -14.80 7.55
C LYS A 238 -42.72 -14.60 6.74
N MET A 239 -41.56 -14.72 7.38
CA MET A 239 -40.28 -14.72 6.68
C MET A 239 -40.07 -16.05 5.91
N PRO A 240 -39.42 -16.01 4.73
CA PRO A 240 -39.17 -17.20 3.92
C PRO A 240 -38.02 -18.07 4.47
N PRO A 241 -38.03 -19.39 4.21
CA PRO A 241 -37.06 -20.33 4.78
C PRO A 241 -35.73 -20.33 4.01
N ILE A 242 -34.65 -20.49 4.78
CA ILE A 242 -33.26 -20.62 4.28
C ILE A 242 -33.02 -22.08 3.84
N PRO A 243 -32.42 -22.33 2.67
CA PRO A 243 -32.18 -23.69 2.17
C PRO A 243 -30.95 -24.36 2.83
N PRO A 244 -30.93 -25.71 2.94
CA PRO A 244 -29.86 -26.44 3.62
C PRO A 244 -28.68 -26.71 2.68
N THR A 245 -27.47 -26.56 3.21
CA THR A 245 -26.21 -26.89 2.51
C THR A 245 -25.77 -28.34 2.77
N PRO A 246 -25.16 -29.02 1.77
CA PRO A 246 -24.80 -30.44 1.84
C PRO A 246 -23.45 -30.69 2.53
N LYS A 247 -23.39 -31.77 3.32
CA LYS A 247 -22.16 -32.29 3.95
C LYS A 247 -21.30 -33.05 2.93
N LYS A 248 -19.99 -32.84 2.95
CA LYS A 248 -19.01 -33.63 2.20
C LYS A 248 -17.86 -34.09 3.11
N ASP A 249 -17.76 -35.41 3.24
CA ASP A 249 -16.68 -36.14 3.89
C ASP A 249 -15.38 -36.04 3.09
N SER A 250 -14.24 -35.92 3.78
CA SER A 250 -12.91 -36.26 3.24
C SER A 250 -11.83 -36.41 4.35
N PRO A 251 -10.81 -37.27 4.11
CA PRO A 251 -10.08 -38.09 5.10
C PRO A 251 -8.69 -37.50 5.48
N PRO A 252 -7.87 -38.17 6.32
CA PRO A 252 -6.74 -37.52 7.01
C PRO A 252 -5.42 -37.65 6.23
N ARG A 253 -4.51 -36.69 6.44
CA ARG A 253 -3.08 -36.87 6.12
C ARG A 253 -2.15 -36.31 7.20
N GLU A 254 -1.20 -37.17 7.52
CA GLU A 254 -0.02 -37.03 8.37
C GLU A 254 0.88 -35.87 7.94
N ASN A 255 1.59 -35.28 8.90
CA ASN A 255 2.76 -34.47 8.65
C ASN A 255 3.85 -34.81 9.67
N ASP A 256 5.00 -35.23 9.13
CA ASP A 256 6.26 -35.45 9.81
C ASP A 256 6.97 -34.14 10.17
N GLN A 257 7.73 -34.24 11.26
CA GLN A 257 8.45 -33.18 11.94
C GLN A 257 9.83 -32.94 11.32
N LEU A 258 10.22 -31.68 11.13
CA LEU A 258 11.62 -31.27 11.07
C LEU A 258 11.84 -29.96 11.85
N ALA A 259 12.83 -29.99 12.73
CA ALA A 259 13.16 -28.95 13.71
C ALA A 259 13.92 -27.75 13.11
N PRO A 260 13.73 -26.51 13.64
CA PRO A 260 14.40 -25.32 13.12
C PRO A 260 15.70 -24.97 13.88
N LEU A 261 16.69 -24.49 13.10
CA LEU A 261 18.00 -23.98 13.52
C LEU A 261 17.97 -22.55 14.12
N PRO A 262 19.04 -22.12 14.85
CA PRO A 262 19.00 -20.97 15.76
C PRO A 262 19.19 -19.60 15.07
N ARG A 263 18.55 -18.57 15.64
CA ARG A 263 18.53 -17.18 15.13
C ARG A 263 19.42 -16.20 15.95
N PRO A 264 19.80 -15.04 15.38
CA PRO A 264 20.79 -14.10 15.95
C PRO A 264 20.23 -13.20 17.07
N LYS A 265 21.12 -12.80 17.98
CA LYS A 265 20.81 -12.21 19.31
C LYS A 265 20.49 -10.70 19.34
N SER A 266 20.52 -9.96 18.23
CA SER A 266 20.38 -8.49 18.24
C SER A 266 18.94 -7.92 18.17
N MET A 267 17.91 -8.79 18.10
CA MET A 267 16.49 -8.40 18.05
C MET A 267 15.78 -8.39 19.42
N GLY A 268 16.51 -8.62 20.52
CA GLY A 268 15.91 -8.93 21.83
C GLY A 268 15.12 -7.79 22.49
N LEU A 269 15.56 -6.54 22.35
CA LEU A 269 14.98 -5.43 23.11
C LEU A 269 13.64 -4.93 22.54
N PHE A 270 13.51 -4.81 21.22
CA PHE A 270 12.26 -4.37 20.59
C PHE A 270 11.17 -5.46 20.64
N ARG A 271 11.58 -6.73 20.58
CA ARG A 271 10.66 -7.87 20.70
C ARG A 271 10.05 -7.97 22.10
N ASN A 272 10.85 -7.80 23.16
CA ASN A 272 10.35 -7.91 24.53
C ASN A 272 9.33 -6.82 24.88
N GLN A 273 9.49 -5.59 24.37
CA GLN A 273 8.55 -4.50 24.66
C GLN A 273 7.20 -4.67 23.94
N MET A 274 7.20 -5.19 22.70
CA MET A 274 5.96 -5.54 22.00
C MET A 274 5.29 -6.77 22.63
N GLN A 275 6.07 -7.78 23.03
CA GLN A 275 5.53 -9.02 23.61
C GLN A 275 4.91 -8.79 25.00
N GLN A 276 5.42 -7.83 25.79
CA GLN A 276 4.80 -7.41 27.04
C GLN A 276 3.46 -6.69 26.85
N ARG A 277 3.29 -5.92 25.76
CA ARG A 277 2.01 -5.24 25.46
C ARG A 277 0.92 -6.19 24.95
N PHE A 278 1.28 -7.30 24.32
CA PHE A 278 0.31 -8.31 23.88
C PHE A 278 -0.13 -9.26 25.01
N ASN A 279 0.73 -9.50 26.01
CA ASN A 279 0.40 -10.41 27.13
C ASN A 279 -0.55 -9.80 28.18
N SER A 280 -0.76 -8.47 28.19
CA SER A 280 -1.67 -7.80 29.13
C SER A 280 -3.11 -7.65 28.62
N LEU A 281 -3.41 -8.07 27.39
CA LEU A 281 -4.76 -8.10 26.85
C LEU A 281 -5.34 -9.50 27.08
N SER A 282 -5.75 -9.78 28.32
CA SER A 282 -6.58 -10.94 28.65
C SER A 282 -7.98 -10.75 28.06
N ILE A 283 -8.12 -11.02 26.77
CA ILE A 283 -9.41 -11.07 26.09
C ILE A 283 -10.26 -12.16 26.78
N PRO A 284 -11.47 -11.84 27.29
CA PRO A 284 -12.36 -12.83 27.89
C PRO A 284 -12.56 -13.99 26.91
N ARG A 285 -12.21 -15.22 27.32
CA ARG A 285 -12.46 -16.42 26.51
C ARG A 285 -13.97 -16.57 26.35
N LEU A 286 -14.48 -16.19 25.19
CA LEU A 286 -15.85 -16.47 24.76
C LEU A 286 -16.03 -17.99 24.77
N LYS A 287 -17.06 -18.48 25.47
CA LYS A 287 -17.41 -19.91 25.59
C LYS A 287 -17.87 -20.57 24.27
N TYR A 288 -17.67 -19.90 23.13
CA TYR A 288 -18.00 -20.40 21.79
C TYR A 288 -16.91 -21.31 21.20
N ASP A 289 -15.78 -21.50 21.88
CA ASP A 289 -14.69 -22.33 21.34
C ASP A 289 -15.10 -23.79 21.21
N GLU A 290 -15.93 -24.36 22.10
CA GLU A 290 -16.20 -25.81 22.12
C GLU A 290 -17.01 -26.36 20.94
N GLU A 291 -17.73 -25.51 20.19
CA GLU A 291 -18.56 -25.95 19.05
C GLU A 291 -17.90 -25.74 17.68
N MET A 292 -16.73 -25.08 17.61
CA MET A 292 -16.08 -24.83 16.32
C MET A 292 -15.37 -26.10 15.82
N GLU A 293 -15.78 -26.57 14.64
CA GLU A 293 -15.23 -27.77 13.99
C GLU A 293 -13.69 -27.71 13.94
N PRO A 294 -12.95 -28.75 14.39
CA PRO A 294 -11.49 -28.70 14.55
C PRO A 294 -10.73 -28.27 13.29
N LYS A 295 -11.26 -28.62 12.10
CA LYS A 295 -10.73 -28.20 10.80
C LYS A 295 -10.81 -26.69 10.58
N ILE A 296 -11.92 -26.06 10.96
CA ILE A 296 -12.11 -24.61 10.87
C ILE A 296 -11.15 -23.90 11.83
N ARG A 297 -11.03 -24.41 13.06
CA ARG A 297 -10.10 -23.87 14.05
C ARG A 297 -8.64 -23.93 13.60
N ALA A 298 -8.22 -25.06 13.01
CA ALA A 298 -6.87 -25.21 12.46
C ALA A 298 -6.61 -24.25 11.30
N LYS A 299 -7.59 -24.07 10.41
CA LYS A 299 -7.50 -23.11 9.30
C LYS A 299 -7.40 -21.68 9.79
N LEU A 300 -8.26 -21.26 10.72
CA LEU A 300 -8.22 -19.92 11.32
C LEU A 300 -6.91 -19.67 12.05
N THR A 301 -6.41 -20.65 12.81
CA THR A 301 -5.09 -20.57 13.47
C THR A 301 -3.98 -20.35 12.43
N ASN A 302 -3.98 -21.09 11.33
CA ASN A 302 -2.99 -20.93 10.26
C ASN A 302 -3.08 -19.57 9.56
N ASP A 303 -4.30 -19.11 9.27
CA ASP A 303 -4.52 -17.79 8.67
C ASP A 303 -4.09 -16.67 9.62
N ILE A 304 -4.37 -16.78 10.93
CA ILE A 304 -3.90 -15.86 11.96
C ILE A 304 -2.36 -15.86 12.02
N MET A 305 -1.71 -17.03 12.00
CA MET A 305 -0.25 -17.11 11.97
C MET A 305 0.35 -16.48 10.70
N ARG A 306 -0.28 -16.70 9.54
CA ARG A 306 0.14 -16.09 8.27
C ARG A 306 0.01 -14.57 8.32
N LEU A 307 -1.15 -14.07 8.74
CA LEU A 307 -1.43 -12.65 8.88
C LEU A 307 -0.50 -11.98 9.90
N ASN A 308 -0.21 -12.64 11.03
CA ASN A 308 0.76 -12.13 12.01
C ASN A 308 2.18 -12.04 11.43
N THR A 309 2.58 -13.02 10.61
CA THR A 309 3.90 -12.99 9.94
C THR A 309 3.98 -11.84 8.94
N GLU A 310 2.91 -11.63 8.17
CA GLU A 310 2.79 -10.53 7.20
C GLU A 310 2.77 -9.15 7.89
N LEU A 311 2.05 -9.03 9.01
CA LEU A 311 2.01 -7.84 9.83
C LEU A 311 3.39 -7.48 10.40
N VAL A 312 4.14 -8.47 10.91
CA VAL A 312 5.52 -8.25 11.39
C VAL A 312 6.43 -7.80 10.25
N LYS A 313 6.28 -8.38 9.06
CA LYS A 313 7.04 -7.98 7.86
C LYS A 313 6.74 -6.53 7.47
N MET A 314 5.46 -6.17 7.31
CA MET A 314 5.05 -4.79 6.98
C MET A 314 5.49 -3.79 8.05
N THR A 315 5.44 -4.18 9.33
CA THR A 315 5.94 -3.32 10.43
C THR A 315 7.44 -3.06 10.30
N SER A 316 8.24 -4.07 9.93
CA SER A 316 9.68 -3.89 9.70
C SER A 316 9.98 -3.02 8.47
N GLU A 317 9.19 -3.15 7.40
CA GLU A 317 9.31 -2.31 6.20
C GLU A 317 8.95 -0.85 6.51
N LEU A 318 7.91 -0.60 7.31
CA LEU A 318 7.55 0.75 7.77
C LEU A 318 8.64 1.41 8.62
N VAL A 319 9.31 0.65 9.50
CA VAL A 319 10.45 1.16 10.29
C VAL A 319 11.60 1.57 9.36
N ASN A 320 11.96 0.71 8.39
CA ASN A 320 13.02 1.04 7.42
C ASN A 320 12.69 2.28 6.56
N CYS A 321 11.42 2.42 6.13
CA CYS A 321 10.96 3.60 5.39
C CYS A 321 11.07 4.87 6.24
N ARG A 322 10.69 4.80 7.53
CA ARG A 322 10.83 5.91 8.47
C ARG A 322 12.29 6.33 8.64
N ASP A 323 13.20 5.39 8.83
CA ASP A 323 14.64 5.67 8.96
C ASP A 323 15.20 6.35 7.70
N THR A 324 14.70 5.96 6.52
CA THR A 324 15.07 6.58 5.25
C THR A 324 14.57 8.02 5.14
N ILE A 325 13.32 8.28 5.57
CA ILE A 325 12.73 9.63 5.61
C ILE A 325 13.52 10.53 6.57
N ASP A 326 13.86 10.02 7.76
CA ASP A 326 14.62 10.78 8.77
C ASP A 326 16.02 11.14 8.25
N LYS A 327 16.69 10.20 7.55
CA LYS A 327 17.98 10.47 6.89
C LYS A 327 17.86 11.56 5.82
N GLN A 328 16.87 11.46 4.93
CA GLN A 328 16.65 12.44 3.86
C GLN A 328 16.31 13.84 4.42
N ASN A 329 15.52 13.91 5.50
CA ASN A 329 15.23 15.17 6.18
C ASN A 329 16.50 15.82 6.76
N GLY A 330 17.43 15.02 7.29
CA GLY A 330 18.75 15.50 7.73
C GLY A 330 19.56 16.11 6.59
N GLU A 331 19.64 15.42 5.44
CA GLU A 331 20.35 15.92 4.25
C GLU A 331 19.73 17.23 3.72
N ILE A 332 18.39 17.33 3.70
CA ILE A 332 17.67 18.56 3.32
C ILE A 332 18.02 19.72 4.27
N GLN A 333 18.09 19.46 5.57
CA GLN A 333 18.44 20.48 6.56
C GLN A 333 19.88 20.98 6.38
N GLU A 334 20.83 20.07 6.12
CA GLU A 334 22.23 20.44 5.85
C GLU A 334 22.36 21.30 4.58
N LEU A 335 21.69 20.91 3.49
CA LEU A 335 21.67 21.67 2.24
C LEU A 335 21.05 23.07 2.43
N ARG A 336 19.99 23.19 3.23
CA ARG A 336 19.39 24.49 3.57
C ARG A 336 20.34 25.40 4.34
N SER A 337 21.14 24.84 5.26
CA SER A 337 22.16 25.62 5.98
C SER A 337 23.25 26.12 5.03
N LYS A 338 23.77 25.27 4.14
CA LYS A 338 24.77 25.65 3.13
C LYS A 338 24.24 26.73 2.17
N LEU A 339 22.98 26.65 1.77
CA LEU A 339 22.33 27.68 0.94
C LEU A 339 22.30 29.04 1.65
N LYS A 340 21.92 29.08 2.93
CA LYS A 340 21.92 30.32 3.72
C LYS A 340 23.32 30.93 3.86
N GLU A 341 24.33 30.10 4.10
CA GLU A 341 25.73 30.55 4.18
C GLU A 341 26.19 31.15 2.84
N TYR A 342 25.84 30.51 1.72
CA TYR A 342 26.15 31.00 0.39
C TYR A 342 25.44 32.32 0.07
N GLU A 343 24.16 32.46 0.43
CA GLU A 343 23.40 33.70 0.26
C GLU A 343 23.98 34.85 1.09
N ALA A 344 24.38 34.59 2.34
CA ALA A 344 25.04 35.57 3.19
C ALA A 344 26.41 36.01 2.63
N ALA A 345 27.21 35.06 2.16
CA ALA A 345 28.50 35.35 1.52
C ALA A 345 28.34 36.19 0.24
N LYS A 346 27.30 35.90 -0.56
CA LYS A 346 26.99 36.68 -1.76
C LYS A 346 26.56 38.11 -1.44
N GLN A 347 25.79 38.32 -0.37
CA GLN A 347 25.38 39.66 0.08
C GLN A 347 26.56 40.47 0.62
N ALA A 348 27.54 39.84 1.28
CA ALA A 348 28.73 40.52 1.79
C ALA A 348 29.74 40.92 0.69
N SER A 349 29.62 40.34 -0.51
CA SER A 349 30.51 40.63 -1.65
C SER A 349 29.98 41.73 -2.58
N ASN A 350 28.76 42.22 -2.37
CA ASN A 350 28.16 43.37 -3.06
C ASN A 350 28.22 44.58 -2.15
#